data_AF-A0A7J8EJ61-F1
#
_entry.id   AF-A0A7J8EJ61-F1
#
_cell.length_a   1.000
_cell.length_b   1.000
_cell.length_c   1.000
_cell.angle_alpha   90.00
_cell.angle_beta   90.00
_cell.angle_gamma   90.00
#
_symmetry.space_group_name_H-M   'P 1'
#
loop_
_entity.id
_entity.type
_entity.pdbx_description
1 polymer ?
#
loop_
_entity_poly.entity_id
_entity_poly.type
_entity_poly.pdbx_seq_one_letter_code
_entity_poly.pdbx_strand_id
1 'polypeptide(L)'
;MDSTPPYCGYSHPPRSGQHPHVGEEDQELAEEEEEEEEETDSESDGGVECDLSNMEITEELRQYFAQTERHREERRRQQQLDEARLEDYVNADHDLYYSTRRSVEPPSERPGERRQAEMQRLYGDSAAKIQAMEAAVQLSFDKYCDRKRPKYWPVIPLKF
;
A
#
# COMPACT_ATOMS: atom_id res chain seq x y z
N MET A 1 42.59 22.17 -44.52
CA MET A 1 43.00 21.15 -43.53
C MET A 1 41.86 21.09 -42.52
N ASP A 2 40.78 20.43 -42.92
CA ASP A 2 39.57 20.28 -42.11
C ASP A 2 39.76 19.08 -41.18
N SER A 3 39.49 19.27 -39.89
CA SER A 3 39.46 18.19 -38.90
C SER A 3 38.15 18.27 -38.13
N THR A 4 37.20 17.44 -38.55
CA THR A 4 35.98 17.11 -37.83
C THR A 4 36.30 16.12 -36.70
N PRO A 5 35.77 16.29 -35.48
CA PRO A 5 35.88 15.28 -34.43
C PRO A 5 34.88 14.13 -34.65
N PRO A 6 35.20 12.90 -34.20
CA PRO A 6 34.42 11.71 -34.51
C PRO A 6 33.14 11.62 -33.67
N TYR A 7 32.04 11.34 -34.37
CA TYR A 7 30.73 11.05 -33.81
C TYR A 7 30.76 9.68 -33.09
N CYS A 8 30.59 9.68 -31.76
CA CYS A 8 30.43 8.44 -30.99
C CYS A 8 28.92 8.15 -30.85
N GLY A 9 28.42 7.27 -31.72
CA GLY A 9 27.05 6.78 -31.67
C GLY A 9 26.88 5.71 -30.60
N TYR A 10 26.17 6.02 -29.52
CA TYR A 10 25.63 5.01 -28.62
C TYR A 10 24.20 4.68 -29.04
N SER A 11 24.03 3.54 -29.70
CA SER A 11 22.73 2.94 -29.94
C SER A 11 22.21 2.33 -28.62
N HIS A 12 21.16 2.91 -28.05
CA HIS A 12 20.39 2.27 -26.99
C HIS A 12 19.28 1.40 -27.62
N PRO A 13 19.05 0.17 -27.13
CA PRO A 13 17.94 -0.66 -27.61
C PRO A 13 16.60 -0.07 -27.12
N PRO A 14 15.50 -0.18 -27.90
CA PRO A 14 14.20 0.31 -27.47
C PRO A 14 13.66 -0.59 -26.37
N ARG A 15 13.42 -0.01 -25.19
CA ARG A 15 12.74 -0.69 -24.08
C ARG A 15 11.25 -0.73 -24.42
N SER A 16 10.81 -1.88 -24.94
CA SER A 16 9.39 -2.21 -25.09
C SER A 16 8.73 -2.19 -23.71
N GLY A 17 7.69 -1.38 -23.59
CA GLY A 17 6.85 -1.27 -22.42
C GLY A 17 5.54 -0.63 -22.84
N GLN A 18 4.69 -1.41 -23.49
CA GLN A 18 3.32 -1.03 -23.79
C GLN A 18 2.55 -0.94 -22.47
N HIS A 19 2.02 0.25 -22.16
CA HIS A 19 0.99 0.43 -21.17
C HIS A 19 -0.34 0.58 -21.94
N PRO A 20 -1.39 -0.19 -21.63
CA PRO A 20 -2.69 0.05 -22.25
C PRO A 20 -3.20 1.42 -21.81
N HIS A 21 -3.55 2.25 -22.80
CA HIS A 21 -4.42 3.41 -22.63
C HIS A 21 -5.86 2.91 -22.58
N VAL A 22 -6.55 3.16 -21.48
CA VAL A 22 -8.01 3.20 -21.37
C VAL A 22 -8.24 4.48 -20.56
N GLY A 23 -8.66 5.59 -21.15
CA GLY A 23 -9.96 5.77 -21.76
C GLY A 23 -10.86 6.36 -20.66
N GLU A 24 -10.70 7.65 -20.38
CA GLU A 24 -11.56 8.42 -19.47
C GLU A 24 -12.90 8.64 -20.16
N GLU A 25 -13.96 8.09 -19.61
CA GLU A 25 -15.35 8.43 -19.95
C GLU A 25 -16.05 8.85 -18.65
N ASP A 26 -16.47 10.11 -18.63
CA ASP A 26 -17.30 10.73 -17.60
C ASP A 26 -18.63 9.97 -17.47
N GLN A 27 -18.98 9.51 -16.26
CA GLN A 27 -20.34 9.08 -15.93
C GLN A 27 -20.73 9.59 -14.53
N GLU A 28 -21.48 10.70 -14.56
CA GLU A 28 -22.61 11.06 -13.70
C GLU A 28 -22.98 10.06 -12.57
N LEU A 29 -22.75 10.48 -11.32
CA LEU A 29 -23.24 9.79 -10.12
C LEU A 29 -24.75 10.03 -9.97
N ALA A 30 -25.55 9.01 -10.30
CA ALA A 30 -26.89 8.84 -9.77
C ALA A 30 -26.79 8.32 -8.33
N GLU A 31 -27.64 8.86 -7.46
CA GLU A 31 -27.80 8.44 -6.07
C GLU A 31 -28.34 7.00 -6.05
N GLU A 32 -27.59 6.04 -5.49
CA GLU A 32 -28.06 4.68 -5.24
C GLU A 32 -28.40 4.52 -3.75
N GLU A 33 -29.69 4.28 -3.47
CA GLU A 33 -30.19 3.84 -2.17
C GLU A 33 -29.73 2.39 -1.94
N GLU A 34 -29.06 2.12 -0.82
CA GLU A 34 -28.70 0.75 -0.43
C GLU A 34 -29.96 -0.03 -0.01
N GLU A 35 -30.47 -0.88 -0.90
CA GLU A 35 -31.39 -1.96 -0.55
C GLU A 35 -30.58 -3.19 -0.10
N GLU A 36 -30.76 -3.64 1.16
CA GLU A 36 -30.28 -4.94 1.64
C GLU A 36 -31.02 -6.06 0.87
N GLU A 37 -30.38 -6.60 -0.17
CA GLU A 37 -30.85 -7.83 -0.83
C GLU A 37 -30.46 -9.05 0.02
N GLU A 38 -31.43 -9.63 0.73
CA GLU A 38 -31.32 -11.00 1.25
C GLU A 38 -31.29 -11.98 0.06
N GLU A 39 -30.10 -12.44 -0.33
CA GLU A 39 -29.95 -13.55 -1.28
C GLU A 39 -30.54 -14.84 -0.67
N THR A 40 -31.80 -15.09 -1.03
CA THR A 40 -32.41 -16.43 -0.89
C THR A 40 -32.31 -17.14 -2.24
N ASP A 41 -31.13 -17.69 -2.56
CA ASP A 41 -30.99 -18.58 -3.71
C ASP A 41 -31.66 -19.92 -3.38
N SER A 42 -32.96 -19.99 -3.69
CA SER A 42 -33.81 -21.17 -3.51
C SER A 42 -34.30 -21.64 -4.87
N GLU A 43 -33.36 -22.17 -5.67
CA GLU A 43 -33.64 -22.98 -6.85
C GLU A 43 -34.24 -24.33 -6.39
N SER A 44 -35.54 -24.30 -6.11
CA SER A 44 -36.36 -25.47 -5.74
C SER A 44 -36.82 -26.20 -7.01
N ASP A 45 -36.15 -27.29 -7.38
CA ASP A 45 -36.66 -28.29 -8.31
C ASP A 45 -36.57 -29.70 -7.71
N GLY A 46 -37.74 -30.32 -7.51
CA GLY A 46 -37.90 -31.63 -6.88
C GLY A 46 -38.40 -31.56 -5.43
N GLY A 47 -39.69 -31.28 -5.25
CA GLY A 47 -40.37 -31.33 -3.94
C GLY A 47 -40.34 -32.72 -3.32
N VAL A 48 -39.28 -33.03 -2.57
CA VAL A 48 -39.26 -34.15 -1.64
C VAL A 48 -40.10 -33.74 -0.43
N GLU A 49 -41.25 -34.39 -0.24
CA GLU A 49 -42.06 -34.22 0.97
C GLU A 49 -41.24 -34.75 2.16
N CYS A 50 -40.49 -33.86 2.81
CA CYS A 50 -39.67 -34.19 3.96
C CYS A 50 -40.59 -34.50 5.15
N ASP A 51 -40.75 -35.78 5.46
CA ASP A 51 -41.52 -36.24 6.62
C ASP A 51 -40.86 -35.78 7.93
N LEU A 52 -41.38 -34.69 8.50
CA LEU A 52 -40.91 -34.09 9.75
C LEU A 52 -41.35 -34.87 10.99
N SER A 53 -42.20 -35.90 10.84
CA SER A 53 -42.75 -36.64 11.98
C SER A 53 -41.71 -37.44 12.77
N ASN A 54 -40.52 -37.65 12.19
CA ASN A 54 -39.39 -38.37 12.79
C ASN A 54 -38.19 -37.46 13.15
N MET A 55 -38.30 -36.13 13.01
CA MET A 55 -37.24 -35.19 13.40
C MET A 55 -37.40 -34.73 14.84
N GLU A 56 -36.91 -35.54 15.78
CA GLU A 56 -36.73 -35.09 17.15
C GLU A 56 -35.47 -34.20 17.21
N ILE A 57 -35.67 -32.89 17.41
CA ILE A 57 -34.55 -31.99 17.71
C ILE A 57 -34.05 -32.35 19.11
N THR A 58 -32.92 -33.04 19.16
CA THR A 58 -32.28 -33.40 20.42
C THR A 58 -31.93 -32.15 21.22
N GLU A 59 -32.00 -32.27 22.55
CA GLU A 59 -31.71 -31.13 23.44
C GLU A 59 -30.26 -30.64 23.29
N GLU A 60 -29.34 -31.53 22.94
CA GLU A 60 -27.96 -31.20 22.58
C GLU A 60 -27.89 -30.27 21.35
N LEU A 61 -28.65 -30.56 20.30
CA LEU A 61 -28.64 -29.77 19.08
C LEU A 61 -29.21 -28.36 19.30
N ARG A 62 -30.21 -28.23 20.19
CA ARG A 62 -30.69 -26.89 20.63
C ARG A 62 -29.60 -26.09 21.33
N GLN A 63 -28.82 -26.73 22.19
CA GLN A 63 -27.70 -26.07 22.88
C GLN A 63 -26.59 -25.68 21.90
N TYR A 64 -26.30 -26.52 20.89
CA TYR A 64 -25.33 -26.21 19.84
C TYR A 64 -25.73 -24.98 19.02
N PHE A 65 -27.01 -24.88 18.61
CA PHE A 65 -27.48 -23.69 17.88
C PHE A 65 -27.40 -22.43 18.75
N ALA A 66 -27.77 -22.51 20.03
CA ALA A 66 -27.63 -21.38 20.95
C ALA A 66 -26.17 -20.92 21.11
N GLN A 67 -25.21 -21.86 21.18
CA GLN A 67 -23.79 -21.53 21.20
C GLN A 67 -23.30 -20.94 19.87
N THR A 68 -23.75 -21.50 18.75
CA THR A 68 -23.32 -21.07 17.42
C THR A 68 -23.77 -19.64 17.14
N GLU A 69 -25.03 -19.30 17.46
CA GLU A 69 -25.55 -17.94 17.33
C GLU A 69 -24.80 -16.96 18.22
N ARG A 70 -24.53 -17.33 19.49
CA ARG A 70 -23.73 -16.49 20.39
C ARG A 70 -22.34 -16.18 19.82
N HIS A 71 -21.64 -17.15 19.25
CA HIS A 71 -20.32 -16.91 18.64
C HIS A 71 -20.41 -16.09 17.35
N ARG A 72 -21.49 -16.22 16.56
CA ARG A 72 -21.73 -15.40 15.37
C ARG A 72 -21.93 -13.93 15.75
N GLU A 73 -22.76 -13.67 16.76
CA GLU A 73 -22.99 -12.33 17.28
C GLU A 73 -21.70 -11.72 17.87
N GLU A 74 -20.92 -12.49 18.63
CA GLU A 74 -19.65 -12.05 19.19
C GLU A 74 -18.64 -11.67 18.10
N ARG A 75 -18.54 -12.48 17.03
CA ARG A 75 -17.69 -12.17 15.88
C ARG A 75 -18.16 -10.91 15.16
N ARG A 76 -19.47 -10.76 14.92
CA ARG A 76 -20.03 -9.59 14.23
C ARG A 76 -19.75 -8.30 15.02
N ARG A 77 -19.91 -8.34 16.35
CA ARG A 77 -19.56 -7.22 17.23
C ARG A 77 -18.06 -6.89 17.18
N GLN A 78 -17.20 -7.89 17.15
CA GLN A 78 -15.76 -7.70 17.06
C GLN A 78 -15.36 -7.06 15.73
N GLN A 79 -15.96 -7.50 14.61
CA GLN A 79 -15.73 -6.92 13.28
C GLN A 79 -16.08 -5.44 13.25
N GLN A 80 -17.25 -5.05 13.76
CA GLN A 80 -17.66 -3.64 13.83
C GLN A 80 -16.69 -2.77 14.65
N LEU A 81 -16.16 -3.30 15.76
CA LEU A 81 -15.17 -2.60 16.57
C LEU A 81 -13.83 -2.46 15.86
N ASP A 82 -13.42 -3.46 15.11
CA ASP A 82 -12.15 -3.44 14.39
C ASP A 82 -12.22 -2.56 13.13
N GLU A 83 -13.38 -2.48 12.49
CA GLU A 83 -13.65 -1.54 11.38
C GLU A 83 -13.63 -0.09 11.85
N ALA A 84 -14.33 0.23 12.95
CA ALA A 84 -14.26 1.56 13.57
C ALA A 84 -12.83 1.94 14.00
N ARG A 85 -12.01 0.97 14.44
CA ARG A 85 -10.60 1.21 14.75
C ARG A 85 -9.73 1.45 13.50
N LEU A 86 -10.12 0.88 12.37
CA LEU A 86 -9.37 1.00 11.11
C LEU A 86 -9.59 2.38 10.48
N GLU A 87 -10.76 2.99 10.64
CA GLU A 87 -11.03 4.37 10.22
C GLU A 87 -10.05 5.37 10.86
N ASP A 88 -9.70 5.17 12.13
CA ASP A 88 -8.71 5.99 12.85
C ASP A 88 -7.24 5.67 12.47
N TYR A 89 -7.00 4.55 11.77
CA TYR A 89 -5.66 4.09 11.44
C TYR A 89 -5.12 4.76 10.18
N VAL A 90 -4.21 5.71 10.37
CA VAL A 90 -3.46 6.37 9.29
C VAL A 90 -2.24 5.51 8.92
N ASN A 91 -2.09 5.09 7.66
CA ASN A 91 -0.86 4.40 7.23
C ASN A 91 0.35 5.30 7.44
N ALA A 92 1.43 4.73 7.98
CA ALA A 92 2.69 5.42 8.26
C ALA A 92 3.36 6.05 7.02
N ASP A 93 2.97 5.61 5.82
CA ASP A 93 3.58 6.02 4.55
C ASP A 93 2.84 7.18 3.85
N HIS A 94 1.74 7.68 4.43
CA HIS A 94 0.93 8.74 3.78
C HIS A 94 1.68 10.06 3.58
N ASP A 95 2.66 10.39 4.43
CA ASP A 95 3.44 11.64 4.33
C ASP A 95 4.66 11.56 3.41
N LEU A 96 5.04 10.37 2.92
CA LEU A 96 6.22 10.21 2.05
C LEU A 96 5.96 10.68 0.60
N TYR A 97 4.69 10.94 0.26
CA TYR A 97 4.24 11.26 -1.09
C TYR A 97 3.62 12.65 -1.23
N TYR A 98 4.00 13.64 -0.41
CA TYR A 98 3.81 15.03 -0.84
C TYR A 98 4.57 15.24 -2.13
N SER A 99 3.83 15.23 -3.23
CA SER A 99 4.35 15.41 -4.58
C SER A 99 4.96 16.80 -4.69
N THR A 100 6.23 16.91 -4.34
CA THR A 100 7.05 18.01 -4.79
C THR A 100 7.04 17.88 -6.31
N ARG A 101 6.27 18.74 -6.99
CA ARG A 101 6.09 18.64 -8.45
C ARG A 101 7.47 18.56 -9.09
N ARG A 102 7.73 17.45 -9.77
CA ARG A 102 8.99 17.22 -10.45
C ARG A 102 9.11 18.24 -11.58
N SER A 103 9.96 19.25 -11.38
CA SER A 103 10.27 20.21 -12.43
C SER A 103 11.00 19.49 -13.57
N VAL A 104 10.70 19.89 -14.81
CA VAL A 104 11.41 19.45 -16.02
C VAL A 104 12.65 20.33 -16.25
N GLU A 105 12.76 21.46 -15.55
CA GLU A 105 13.90 22.36 -15.64
C GLU A 105 15.12 21.78 -14.92
N PRO A 106 16.34 22.01 -15.45
CA PRO A 106 17.56 21.63 -14.75
C PRO A 106 17.66 22.36 -13.40
N PRO A 107 18.21 21.73 -12.35
CA PRO A 107 18.45 22.40 -11.08
C PRO A 107 19.25 23.69 -11.28
N SER A 108 18.70 24.81 -10.81
CA SER A 108 19.34 26.13 -10.89
C SER A 108 20.61 26.21 -10.03
N GLU A 109 20.70 25.36 -9.01
CA GLU A 109 21.81 25.26 -8.08
C GLU A 109 22.52 23.92 -8.24
N ARG A 110 23.86 23.92 -8.11
CA ARG A 110 24.61 22.65 -8.07
C ARG A 110 24.23 21.87 -6.81
N PRO A 111 23.88 20.58 -6.93
CA PRO A 111 23.55 19.77 -5.77
C PRO A 111 24.66 19.81 -4.71
N GLY A 112 24.31 20.29 -3.52
CA GLY A 112 25.24 20.37 -2.38
C GLY A 112 26.03 21.68 -2.25
N GLU A 113 25.89 22.65 -3.16
CA GLU A 113 26.61 23.93 -3.10
C GLU A 113 26.20 24.76 -1.88
N ARG A 114 24.90 24.95 -1.62
CA ARG A 114 24.43 25.58 -0.38
C ARG A 114 24.90 24.86 0.88
N ARG A 115 24.86 23.52 0.88
CA ARG A 115 25.32 22.73 2.02
C ARG A 115 26.80 22.96 2.28
N GLN A 116 27.64 23.04 1.25
CA GLN A 116 29.06 23.33 1.40
C GLN A 116 29.31 24.74 1.94
N ALA A 117 28.57 25.74 1.44
CA ALA A 117 28.66 27.13 1.93
C ALA A 117 28.24 27.24 3.41
N GLU A 118 27.17 26.54 3.81
CA GLU A 118 26.73 26.48 5.21
C GLU A 118 27.72 25.76 6.10
N MET A 119 28.32 24.66 5.63
CA MET A 119 29.38 23.95 6.34
C MET A 119 30.61 24.83 6.54
N GLN A 120 31.02 25.58 5.51
CA GLN A 120 32.11 26.55 5.62
C GLN A 120 31.77 27.68 6.59
N ARG A 121 30.52 28.14 6.62
CA ARG A 121 30.05 29.17 7.56
C ARG A 121 30.05 28.68 9.01
N LEU A 122 29.63 27.44 9.26
CA LEU A 122 29.49 26.87 10.61
C LEU A 122 30.80 26.35 11.19
N TYR A 123 31.61 25.68 10.37
CA TYR A 123 32.78 24.91 10.82
C TYR A 123 34.11 25.46 10.29
N GLY A 124 34.10 26.46 9.41
CA GLY A 124 35.30 27.09 8.86
C GLY A 124 36.26 26.06 8.26
N ASP A 125 37.54 26.15 8.63
CA ASP A 125 38.60 25.26 8.15
C ASP A 125 38.37 23.77 8.51
N SER A 126 37.54 23.50 9.52
CA SER A 126 37.20 22.13 9.92
C SER A 126 36.04 21.53 9.12
N ALA A 127 35.41 22.29 8.21
CA ALA A 127 34.26 21.84 7.43
C ALA A 127 34.53 20.52 6.69
N ALA A 128 35.67 20.41 6.00
CA ALA A 128 36.03 19.19 5.27
C ALA A 128 36.21 17.98 6.21
N LYS A 129 36.78 18.20 7.41
CA LYS A 129 36.97 17.14 8.41
C LYS A 129 35.63 16.64 8.94
N ILE A 130 34.72 17.54 9.29
CA ILE A 130 33.39 17.18 9.79
C ILE A 130 32.58 16.47 8.71
N GLN A 131 32.58 16.98 7.48
CA GLN A 131 31.92 16.31 6.35
C GLN A 131 32.45 14.89 6.12
N ALA A 132 33.76 14.69 6.20
CA ALA A 132 34.36 13.36 6.06
C ALA A 132 33.94 12.41 7.19
N MET A 133 33.87 12.91 8.43
CA MET A 133 33.39 12.12 9.57
C MET A 133 31.91 11.75 9.42
N GLU A 134 31.06 12.68 9.02
CA GLU A 134 29.63 12.44 8.75
C GLU A 134 29.46 11.38 7.65
N ALA A 135 30.19 11.51 6.55
CA ALA A 135 30.14 10.55 5.45
C ALA A 135 30.60 9.14 5.91
N ALA A 136 31.64 9.05 6.75
CA ALA A 136 32.06 7.77 7.32
C ALA A 136 31.00 7.13 8.21
N VAL A 137 30.28 7.93 9.01
CA VAL A 137 29.16 7.47 9.84
C VAL A 137 28.00 7.01 8.97
N GLN A 138 27.63 7.78 7.95
CA GLN A 138 26.57 7.40 7.01
C GLN A 138 26.91 6.09 6.28
N LEU A 139 28.14 5.94 5.78
CA LEU A 139 28.61 4.68 5.17
C LEU A 139 28.53 3.49 6.14
N SER A 140 28.81 3.71 7.43
CA SER A 140 28.69 2.66 8.44
C SER A 140 27.23 2.24 8.68
N PHE A 141 26.31 3.21 8.61
CA PHE A 141 24.87 2.96 8.66
C PHE A 141 24.40 2.24 7.40
N ASP A 142 24.69 2.77 6.21
CA ASP A 142 24.29 2.20 4.91
C ASP A 142 24.77 0.75 4.73
N LYS A 143 25.93 0.42 5.31
CA LYS A 143 26.45 -0.94 5.32
C LYS A 143 25.54 -1.95 6.02
N TYR A 144 24.78 -1.51 7.02
CA TYR A 144 24.03 -2.38 7.91
C TYR A 144 22.53 -2.06 8.03
N CYS A 145 22.05 -0.95 7.47
CA CYS A 145 20.66 -0.52 7.55
C CYS A 145 19.70 -1.61 7.04
N ASP A 146 20.06 -2.25 5.93
CA ASP A 146 19.29 -3.32 5.30
C ASP A 146 19.85 -4.71 5.57
N ARG A 147 20.82 -4.89 6.49
CA ARG A 147 21.43 -6.22 6.64
C ARG A 147 20.45 -7.29 7.10
N LYS A 148 19.36 -6.91 7.75
CA LYS A 148 18.35 -7.84 8.25
C LYS A 148 17.10 -7.93 7.39
N ARG A 149 16.86 -6.96 6.46
CA ARG A 149 15.58 -6.74 5.72
C ARG A 149 14.45 -7.56 6.33
N PRO A 150 14.04 -7.27 7.59
CA PRO A 150 13.09 -8.13 8.26
C PRO A 150 11.86 -8.20 7.37
N LYS A 151 11.46 -9.42 7.00
CA LYS A 151 10.18 -9.61 6.33
C LYS A 151 9.15 -9.12 7.33
N TYR A 152 8.51 -7.99 7.03
CA TYR A 152 7.40 -7.53 7.84
C TYR A 152 6.44 -8.70 8.01
N TRP A 153 6.03 -8.91 9.27
CA TRP A 153 5.06 -9.91 9.69
C TRP A 153 3.88 -9.90 8.69
N PRO A 154 3.33 -11.07 8.29
CA PRO A 154 2.75 -11.25 6.97
C PRO A 154 1.84 -10.10 6.57
N VAL A 155 2.18 -9.46 5.46
CA VAL A 155 1.29 -8.58 4.70
C VAL A 155 0.22 -9.50 4.12
N ILE A 156 -0.76 -9.86 4.93
CA ILE A 156 -1.94 -10.61 4.50
C ILE A 156 -2.76 -9.58 3.71
N PRO A 157 -2.90 -9.75 2.38
CA PRO A 157 -3.78 -8.88 1.62
C PRO A 157 -5.19 -9.06 2.18
N LEU A 158 -5.72 -8.01 2.81
CA LEU A 158 -7.14 -7.94 3.11
C LEU A 158 -7.85 -7.81 1.76
N LYS A 159 -8.66 -8.80 1.42
CA LYS A 159 -9.62 -8.65 0.33
C LYS A 159 -10.81 -7.89 0.91
N PHE A 160 -11.08 -6.73 0.32
CA PHE A 160 -12.38 -6.07 0.39
C PHE A 160 -13.19 -6.57 -0.80
#